data_AF-A0A847GHW6-F1
#
_entry.id   AF-A0A847GHW6-F1
#
_cell.length_a   1.000
_cell.length_b   1.000
_cell.length_c   1.000
_cell.angle_alpha   90.00
_cell.angle_beta   90.00
_cell.angle_gamma   90.00
#
_symmetry.space_group_name_H-M   'P 1'
#
loop_
_entity.id
_entity.type
_entity.pdbx_description
1 polymer ?
#
loop_
_entity_poly.entity_id
_entity_poly.type
_entity_poly.pdbx_seq_one_letter_code
_entity_poly.pdbx_strand_id
1 'polypeptide(L)'
;TYWHKRPYISTGPVVSAVQSEGVKRVLGTVPIAPDGSVSFNAPPGQALHFQLLDENHRALQTMRSFVGMMPGERRGCLGCHESHSRAPVTAKAAALLDAPRDITPPPWLDTTVSWRRNVRPVLDRYCAECHEGDGEGRKVFDTTERPGDPSVFTEPYLTLIGRPAWGAPYTPPENPPPGFGLAGVLMVEAFGQTDPAAYVTPKPMTSLSYRSPLIERASSGAHHGVKVDDESLMRLIHWVDALCPYLGDEEVREIPDPDFQGIDWLPVRPRIKTAPVVPRPGPLD
;
A
#
# COMPACT_ATOMS: atom_id res chain seq x y z
N THR A 1 16.90 -19.64 -17.02
CA THR A 1 16.17 -18.37 -16.81
C THR A 1 15.20 -18.55 -15.64
N TYR A 2 15.48 -17.90 -14.50
CA TYR A 2 14.73 -18.09 -13.24
C TYR A 2 13.42 -17.30 -13.14
N TRP A 3 13.01 -16.64 -14.22
CA TRP A 3 11.82 -15.78 -14.32
C TRP A 3 10.50 -16.47 -13.93
N HIS A 4 10.39 -17.79 -14.09
CA HIS A 4 9.19 -18.56 -13.74
C HIS A 4 9.19 -19.11 -12.29
N LYS A 5 10.30 -18.96 -11.54
CA LYS A 5 10.44 -19.45 -10.15
C LYS A 5 10.46 -18.32 -9.12
N ARG A 6 10.18 -17.09 -9.54
CA ARG A 6 10.40 -15.86 -8.78
C ARG A 6 9.16 -14.97 -8.86
N PRO A 7 8.05 -15.37 -8.20
CA PRO A 7 6.74 -14.71 -8.34
C PRO A 7 6.70 -13.24 -7.83
N TYR A 8 7.78 -12.71 -7.27
CA TYR A 8 7.92 -11.29 -6.87
C TYR A 8 9.38 -10.82 -6.97
N ILE A 9 10.28 -11.62 -7.56
CA ILE A 9 11.75 -11.41 -7.59
C ILE A 9 12.22 -11.16 -9.03
N SER A 10 11.35 -10.62 -9.88
CA SER A 10 11.66 -10.11 -11.22
C SER A 10 12.25 -8.70 -11.18
N THR A 11 11.95 -7.96 -10.11
CA THR A 11 12.45 -6.62 -9.80
C THR A 11 12.94 -6.63 -8.35
N GLY A 12 14.04 -5.94 -8.07
CA GLY A 12 14.68 -5.96 -6.75
C GLY A 12 14.82 -4.55 -6.18
N PRO A 13 14.79 -4.40 -4.83
CA PRO A 13 14.46 -5.40 -3.81
C PRO A 13 12.96 -5.71 -3.76
N VAL A 14 12.62 -6.90 -3.28
CA VAL A 14 11.22 -7.34 -3.10
C VAL A 14 10.59 -6.59 -1.95
N VAL A 15 9.49 -5.88 -2.18
CA VAL A 15 8.80 -5.11 -1.12
C VAL A 15 7.41 -5.63 -0.78
N SER A 16 6.79 -6.46 -1.61
CA SER A 16 5.43 -6.97 -1.42
C SER A 16 5.24 -8.34 -2.07
N ALA A 17 4.35 -9.15 -1.51
CA ALA A 17 3.88 -10.38 -2.16
C ALA A 17 2.66 -10.15 -3.07
N VAL A 18 2.05 -8.96 -3.01
CA VAL A 18 0.84 -8.64 -3.79
C VAL A 18 1.16 -8.44 -5.27
N GLN A 19 2.22 -7.69 -5.58
CA GLN A 19 2.70 -7.46 -6.94
C GLN A 19 4.18 -7.00 -6.91
N SER A 20 4.80 -6.79 -8.07
CA SER A 20 6.06 -6.06 -8.20
C SER A 20 5.84 -4.56 -7.92
N GLU A 21 5.65 -4.24 -6.65
CA GLU A 21 5.39 -2.89 -6.15
C GLU A 21 6.69 -2.11 -5.88
N GLY A 22 6.59 -0.79 -5.82
CA GLY A 22 7.60 0.07 -5.21
C GLY A 22 7.27 0.33 -3.73
N VAL A 23 8.26 0.81 -2.97
CA VAL A 23 8.04 1.29 -1.59
C VAL A 23 6.95 2.37 -1.59
N LYS A 24 5.94 2.20 -0.73
CA LYS A 24 4.84 3.15 -0.57
C LYS A 24 5.15 4.13 0.56
N ARG A 25 4.90 5.41 0.28
CA ARG A 25 5.07 6.53 1.22
C ARG A 25 3.76 7.28 1.35
N VAL A 26 3.34 7.54 2.59
CA VAL A 26 2.18 8.39 2.86
C VAL A 26 2.69 9.80 3.12
N LEU A 27 2.35 10.74 2.24
CA LEU A 27 2.71 12.15 2.42
C LEU A 27 1.80 12.83 3.44
N GLY A 28 0.54 12.41 3.50
CA GLY A 28 -0.48 12.99 4.37
C GLY A 28 -1.82 13.15 3.67
N THR A 29 -2.67 13.99 4.24
CA THR A 29 -4.03 14.28 3.76
C THR A 29 -4.22 15.76 3.46
N VAL A 30 -5.19 16.05 2.60
CA VAL A 30 -5.63 17.41 2.26
C VAL A 30 -7.16 17.41 2.34
N PRO A 31 -7.77 18.41 3.01
CA PRO A 31 -9.22 18.48 3.11
C PRO A 31 -9.86 18.77 1.74
N ILE A 32 -11.04 18.19 1.53
CA ILE A 32 -11.87 18.42 0.35
C ILE A 32 -12.88 19.52 0.67
N ALA A 33 -13.03 20.50 -0.20
CA ALA A 33 -14.03 21.54 -0.05
C ALA A 33 -15.47 20.97 -0.17
N PRO A 34 -16.50 21.63 0.38
CA PRO A 34 -17.88 21.12 0.31
C PRO A 34 -18.42 20.88 -1.11
N ASP A 35 -17.86 21.56 -2.12
CA ASP A 35 -18.20 21.37 -3.54
C ASP A 35 -17.40 20.25 -4.22
N GLY A 36 -16.60 19.50 -3.46
CA GLY A 36 -15.74 18.41 -3.95
C GLY A 36 -14.39 18.86 -4.52
N SER A 37 -14.11 20.17 -4.54
CA SER A 37 -12.85 20.70 -5.08
C SER A 37 -11.68 20.60 -4.11
N VAL A 38 -10.46 20.45 -4.64
CA VAL A 38 -9.20 20.35 -3.87
C VAL A 38 -8.11 21.17 -4.55
N SER A 39 -7.30 21.87 -3.75
CA SER A 39 -6.13 22.65 -4.19
C SER A 39 -5.06 22.60 -3.11
N PHE A 40 -3.85 22.14 -3.44
CA PHE A 40 -2.76 21.98 -2.48
C PHE A 40 -1.38 22.10 -3.11
N ASN A 41 -0.38 22.35 -2.27
CA ASN A 41 1.03 22.36 -2.65
C ASN A 41 1.55 20.92 -2.75
N ALA A 42 1.81 20.47 -3.98
CA ALA A 42 2.36 19.15 -4.26
C ALA A 42 3.91 19.19 -4.28
N PRO A 43 4.61 18.18 -3.72
CA PRO A 43 6.06 18.16 -3.78
C PRO A 43 6.54 17.88 -5.21
N PRO A 44 7.45 18.72 -5.76
CA PRO A 44 7.93 18.53 -7.12
C PRO A 44 8.88 17.34 -7.23
N GLY A 45 9.02 16.78 -8.43
CA GLY A 45 9.98 15.69 -8.70
C GLY A 45 9.61 14.33 -8.10
N GLN A 46 8.42 14.19 -7.53
CA GLN A 46 7.91 12.94 -6.94
C GLN A 46 6.74 12.37 -7.75
N ALA A 47 6.63 11.03 -7.75
CA ALA A 47 5.46 10.34 -8.29
C ALA A 47 4.38 10.29 -7.23
N LEU A 48 3.24 10.95 -7.48
CA LEU A 48 2.13 11.10 -6.55
C LEU A 48 0.95 10.22 -6.98
N HIS A 49 0.39 9.53 -6.00
CA HIS A 49 -0.87 8.81 -6.11
C HIS A 49 -1.87 9.47 -5.16
N PHE A 50 -3.15 9.44 -5.52
CA PHE A 50 -4.22 10.00 -4.69
C PHE A 50 -5.22 8.93 -4.30
N GLN A 51 -5.74 9.05 -3.09
CA GLN A 51 -6.87 8.28 -2.61
C GLN A 51 -7.95 9.26 -2.13
N LEU A 52 -9.18 9.02 -2.57
CA LEU A 52 -10.34 9.69 -2.00
C LEU A 52 -10.69 8.97 -0.70
N LEU A 53 -10.77 9.70 0.41
CA LEU A 53 -11.00 9.13 1.74
C LEU A 53 -12.40 9.52 2.25
N ASP A 54 -12.97 8.66 3.10
CA ASP A 54 -14.13 8.98 3.93
C ASP A 54 -13.71 9.69 5.24
N GLU A 55 -14.69 9.99 6.10
CA GLU A 55 -14.47 10.60 7.41
C GLU A 55 -13.66 9.73 8.40
N ASN A 56 -13.54 8.44 8.12
CA ASN A 56 -12.76 7.48 8.91
C ASN A 56 -11.39 7.21 8.30
N HIS A 57 -10.96 8.04 7.34
CA HIS A 57 -9.70 7.92 6.60
C HIS A 57 -9.58 6.64 5.75
N ARG A 58 -10.69 6.00 5.38
CA ARG A 58 -10.70 4.79 4.54
C ARG A 58 -10.78 5.15 3.07
N ALA A 59 -9.99 4.48 2.23
CA ALA A 59 -10.01 4.69 0.79
C ALA A 59 -11.34 4.27 0.13
N LEU A 60 -12.07 5.26 -0.38
CA LEU A 60 -13.26 5.08 -1.24
C LEU A 60 -12.86 4.69 -2.67
N GLN A 61 -11.86 5.41 -3.21
CA GLN A 61 -11.33 5.19 -4.56
C GLN A 61 -9.85 5.53 -4.60
N THR A 62 -9.08 4.71 -5.31
CA THR A 62 -7.62 4.85 -5.43
C THR A 62 -7.22 5.15 -6.87
N MET A 63 -6.32 6.12 -7.03
CA MET A 63 -5.67 6.40 -8.31
C MET A 63 -4.55 5.38 -8.55
N ARG A 64 -4.75 4.51 -9.53
CA ARG A 64 -3.82 3.43 -9.92
C ARG A 64 -2.77 3.86 -10.94
N SER A 65 -2.58 5.16 -11.11
CA SER A 65 -1.55 5.80 -11.92
C SER A 65 -0.86 6.86 -11.08
N PHE A 66 0.25 7.41 -11.56
CA PHE A 66 0.92 8.51 -10.87
C PHE A 66 0.88 9.79 -11.70
N VAL A 67 0.92 10.91 -10.99
CA VAL A 67 1.24 12.22 -11.57
C VAL A 67 2.56 12.72 -10.98
N GLY A 68 3.31 13.48 -11.78
CA GLY A 68 4.49 14.21 -11.32
C GLY A 68 4.38 15.65 -11.77
N MET A 69 5.04 16.54 -11.03
CA MET A 69 5.08 17.98 -11.29
C MET A 69 6.51 18.50 -11.13
N MET A 70 6.86 19.53 -11.90
CA MET A 70 8.12 20.28 -11.77
C MET A 70 7.96 21.47 -10.80
N PRO A 71 9.07 22.02 -10.26
CA PRO A 71 9.01 23.22 -9.44
C PRO A 71 8.30 24.37 -10.17
N GLY A 72 7.33 25.00 -9.50
CA GLY A 72 6.54 26.11 -10.05
C GLY A 72 5.42 25.69 -11.03
N GLU A 73 5.31 24.40 -11.38
CA GLU A 73 4.24 23.91 -12.24
C GLU A 73 2.89 23.98 -11.52
N ARG A 74 1.82 24.32 -12.26
CA ARG A 74 0.44 24.19 -11.81
C ARG A 74 -0.29 23.22 -12.72
N ARG A 75 -0.89 22.20 -12.13
CA ARG A 75 -1.63 21.15 -12.84
C ARG A 75 -2.98 20.92 -12.16
N GLY A 76 -4.02 20.72 -12.97
CA GLY A 76 -5.35 20.38 -12.50
C GLY A 76 -5.92 19.17 -13.23
N CYS A 77 -6.87 18.50 -12.60
CA CYS A 77 -7.71 17.47 -13.21
C CYS A 77 -9.18 17.88 -13.09
N LEU A 78 -10.04 17.35 -13.97
CA LEU A 78 -11.48 17.65 -13.95
C LEU A 78 -12.23 16.89 -12.85
N GLY A 79 -11.67 15.77 -12.43
CA GLY A 79 -12.26 14.86 -11.45
C GLY A 79 -11.44 13.57 -11.34
N CYS A 80 -11.80 12.72 -10.39
CA CYS A 80 -11.13 11.45 -10.15
C CYS A 80 -11.42 10.47 -11.31
N HIS A 81 -10.47 10.33 -12.25
CA HIS A 81 -10.56 9.45 -13.43
C HIS A 81 -11.47 9.96 -14.58
N GLU A 82 -11.76 11.27 -14.60
CA GLU A 82 -12.39 11.93 -15.75
C GLU A 82 -11.42 12.03 -16.94
N SER A 83 -11.96 12.08 -18.16
CA SER A 83 -11.16 12.19 -19.38
C SER A 83 -10.38 13.50 -19.43
N HIS A 84 -9.09 13.43 -19.78
CA HIS A 84 -8.25 14.60 -19.98
C HIS A 84 -8.61 15.40 -21.25
N SER A 85 -9.39 14.81 -22.17
CA SER A 85 -9.82 15.43 -23.43
C SER A 85 -11.25 15.97 -23.33
N ARG A 86 -11.57 16.61 -22.22
CA ARG A 86 -12.88 17.21 -21.96
C ARG A 86 -12.69 18.64 -21.47
N ALA A 87 -13.58 19.54 -21.88
CA ALA A 87 -13.59 20.88 -21.31
C ALA A 87 -14.10 20.84 -19.86
N PRO A 88 -13.55 21.64 -18.93
CA PRO A 88 -14.08 21.77 -17.59
C PRO A 88 -15.50 22.32 -17.63
N VAL A 89 -16.30 21.97 -16.61
CA VAL A 89 -17.58 22.64 -16.38
C VAL A 89 -17.30 24.11 -16.05
N THR A 90 -18.10 25.02 -16.60
CA THR A 90 -18.02 26.47 -16.34
C THR A 90 -18.53 26.80 -14.94
N ALA A 91 -17.86 26.30 -13.90
CA ALA A 91 -18.11 26.63 -12.50
C ALA A 91 -16.76 26.89 -11.81
N LYS A 92 -16.73 27.88 -10.92
CA LYS A 92 -15.53 28.14 -10.11
C LYS A 92 -15.48 27.14 -8.96
N ALA A 93 -14.45 26.30 -8.95
CA ALA A 93 -14.16 25.43 -7.80
C ALA A 93 -13.77 26.28 -6.59
N ALA A 94 -14.40 26.04 -5.44
CA ALA A 94 -14.18 26.79 -4.21
C ALA A 94 -12.71 26.73 -3.76
N ALA A 95 -12.04 25.59 -3.92
CA ALA A 95 -10.64 25.41 -3.56
C ALA A 95 -9.67 26.27 -4.39
N LEU A 96 -10.10 26.85 -5.52
CA LEU A 96 -9.29 27.77 -6.33
C LEU A 96 -9.45 29.25 -5.94
N LEU A 97 -10.36 29.56 -5.00
CA LEU A 97 -10.57 30.93 -4.50
C LEU A 97 -9.56 31.33 -3.43
N ASP A 98 -9.03 30.34 -2.71
CA ASP A 98 -8.04 30.51 -1.65
C ASP A 98 -6.63 30.09 -2.10
N ALA A 99 -5.63 30.35 -1.26
CA ALA A 99 -4.31 29.78 -1.43
C ALA A 99 -4.37 28.23 -1.35
N PRO A 100 -3.55 27.50 -2.13
CA PRO A 100 -3.44 26.05 -2.02
C PRO A 100 -3.13 25.63 -0.58
N ARG A 101 -3.75 24.55 -0.12
CA ARG A 101 -3.53 23.96 1.20
C ARG A 101 -2.17 23.27 1.28
N ASP A 102 -1.65 23.14 2.49
CA ASP A 102 -0.51 22.27 2.76
C ASP A 102 -0.97 20.85 3.11
N ILE A 103 -0.10 19.87 2.84
CA ILE A 103 -0.36 18.47 3.17
C ILE A 103 -0.19 18.28 4.68
N THR A 104 -1.21 17.72 5.33
CA THR A 104 -1.16 17.38 6.76
C THR A 104 -0.56 15.98 6.92
N PRO A 105 0.64 15.82 7.50
CA PRO A 105 1.28 14.51 7.65
C PRO A 105 0.51 13.61 8.63
N PRO A 106 0.71 12.29 8.59
CA PRO A 106 0.20 11.39 9.61
C PRO A 106 0.77 11.73 11.01
N PRO A 107 0.11 11.30 12.11
CA PRO A 107 0.52 11.64 13.47
C PRO A 107 1.80 10.92 13.95
N TRP A 108 2.54 10.27 13.05
CA TRP A 108 3.78 9.56 13.34
C TRP A 108 4.90 9.92 12.34
N LEU A 109 6.14 9.58 12.70
CA LEU A 109 7.33 9.98 11.94
C LEU A 109 7.69 9.04 10.78
N ASP A 110 7.26 7.77 10.83
CA ASP A 110 7.49 6.82 9.75
C ASP A 110 6.87 7.33 8.43
N THR A 111 7.71 7.51 7.41
CA THR A 111 7.20 8.01 6.11
C THR A 111 6.77 6.89 5.19
N THR A 112 7.36 5.69 5.32
CA THR A 112 7.03 4.54 4.48
C THR A 112 6.23 3.50 5.23
N VAL A 113 5.49 2.70 4.48
CA VAL A 113 4.54 1.71 5.03
C VAL A 113 5.15 0.33 4.95
N SER A 114 5.16 -0.42 6.06
CA SER A 114 5.69 -1.78 6.13
C SER A 114 4.86 -2.68 7.05
N TRP A 115 4.93 -3.99 6.82
CA TRP A 115 4.33 -4.99 7.70
C TRP A 115 4.86 -4.85 9.14
N ARG A 116 6.19 -4.75 9.27
CA ARG A 116 6.90 -4.74 10.56
C ARG A 116 6.56 -3.52 11.42
N ARG A 117 6.26 -2.37 10.82
CA ARG A 117 5.99 -1.11 11.55
C ARG A 117 4.51 -0.75 11.63
N ASN A 118 3.71 -1.08 10.63
CA ASN A 118 2.30 -0.68 10.59
C ASN A 118 1.34 -1.76 11.10
N VAL A 119 1.72 -3.03 11.03
CA VAL A 119 0.80 -4.15 11.37
C VAL A 119 1.26 -4.91 12.60
N ARG A 120 2.52 -5.38 12.60
CA ARG A 120 3.01 -6.25 13.65
C ARG A 120 2.83 -5.68 15.07
N PRO A 121 3.16 -4.39 15.35
CA PRO A 121 2.95 -3.82 16.69
C PRO A 121 1.48 -3.79 17.12
N VAL A 122 0.55 -3.67 16.16
CA VAL A 122 -0.89 -3.70 16.42
C VAL A 122 -1.33 -5.12 16.75
N LEU A 123 -0.86 -6.12 16.00
CA LEU A 123 -1.13 -7.53 16.29
C LEU A 123 -0.56 -7.94 17.65
N ASP A 124 0.68 -7.55 17.96
CA ASP A 124 1.33 -7.79 19.25
C ASP A 124 0.47 -7.27 20.41
N ARG A 125 -0.05 -6.06 20.27
CA ARG A 125 -0.77 -5.38 21.36
C ARG A 125 -2.21 -5.85 21.54
N TYR A 126 -2.89 -6.17 20.44
CA TYR A 126 -4.35 -6.37 20.46
C TYR A 126 -4.80 -7.78 20.10
N CYS A 127 -3.93 -8.58 19.47
CA CYS A 127 -4.31 -9.88 18.92
C CYS A 127 -3.50 -11.04 19.51
N ALA A 128 -2.23 -10.81 19.86
CA ALA A 128 -1.29 -11.87 20.20
C ALA A 128 -1.68 -12.68 21.45
N GLU A 129 -2.34 -12.05 22.44
CA GLU A 129 -2.82 -12.77 23.63
C GLU A 129 -3.71 -13.97 23.27
N CYS A 130 -4.57 -13.81 22.25
CA CYS A 130 -5.44 -14.87 21.78
C CYS A 130 -4.83 -15.66 20.63
N HIS A 131 -4.10 -15.01 19.72
CA HIS A 131 -3.68 -15.59 18.44
C HIS A 131 -2.26 -16.18 18.42
N GLU A 132 -1.55 -16.15 19.55
CA GLU A 132 -0.17 -16.64 19.67
C GLU A 132 0.07 -17.41 20.97
N GLY A 133 1.22 -18.06 21.10
CA GLY A 133 1.58 -18.85 22.28
C GLY A 133 0.53 -19.92 22.61
N ASP A 134 0.00 -19.86 23.83
CA ASP A 134 -1.05 -20.76 24.33
C ASP A 134 -2.48 -20.19 24.16
N GLY A 135 -2.62 -19.05 23.47
CA GLY A 135 -3.91 -18.40 23.22
C GLY A 135 -4.86 -19.28 22.40
N GLU A 136 -6.15 -19.30 22.78
CA GLU A 136 -7.14 -20.17 22.14
C GLU A 136 -7.44 -19.78 20.68
N GLY A 137 -7.36 -18.48 20.36
CA GLY A 137 -7.53 -17.96 18.99
C GLY A 137 -6.46 -18.46 18.01
N ARG A 138 -5.28 -18.84 18.52
CA ARG A 138 -4.17 -19.39 17.72
C ARG A 138 -4.58 -20.65 16.95
N LYS A 139 -5.45 -21.48 17.53
CA LYS A 139 -5.96 -22.72 16.92
C LYS A 139 -6.81 -22.43 15.67
N VAL A 140 -7.40 -21.24 15.60
CA VAL A 140 -8.21 -20.77 14.47
C VAL A 140 -7.32 -20.07 13.45
N PHE A 141 -6.52 -19.11 13.91
CA PHE A 141 -5.59 -18.35 13.09
C PHE A 141 -4.35 -17.98 13.92
N ASP A 142 -3.18 -18.51 13.57
CA ASP A 142 -1.92 -18.29 14.29
C ASP A 142 -1.18 -17.10 13.69
N THR A 143 -1.12 -15.98 14.42
CA THR A 143 -0.41 -14.77 13.97
C THR A 143 1.09 -14.78 14.27
N THR A 144 1.62 -15.84 14.89
CA THR A 144 3.04 -15.93 15.25
C THR A 144 3.93 -15.80 14.01
N GLU A 145 4.87 -14.85 14.06
CA GLU A 145 5.85 -14.65 12.99
C GLU A 145 6.66 -15.92 12.75
N ARG A 146 6.57 -16.45 11.53
CA ARG A 146 7.31 -17.63 11.08
C ARG A 146 7.50 -17.58 9.57
N PRO A 147 8.54 -18.23 9.03
CA PRO A 147 8.76 -18.26 7.58
C PRO A 147 7.52 -18.77 6.84
N GLY A 148 7.09 -18.01 5.85
CA GLY A 148 6.05 -18.43 4.92
C GLY A 148 6.62 -19.32 3.81
N ASP A 149 5.73 -19.74 2.91
CA ASP A 149 6.14 -20.24 1.60
C ASP A 149 5.61 -19.27 0.54
N PRO A 150 6.50 -18.55 -0.16
CA PRO A 150 7.97 -18.60 -0.05
C PRO A 150 8.53 -17.82 1.15
N SER A 151 9.72 -18.23 1.62
CA SER A 151 10.33 -17.82 2.90
C SER A 151 10.81 -16.37 2.98
N VAL A 152 10.67 -15.59 1.91
CA VAL A 152 10.97 -14.15 1.91
C VAL A 152 9.93 -13.37 2.74
N PHE A 153 8.73 -13.92 2.87
CA PHE A 153 7.65 -13.33 3.66
C PHE A 153 7.32 -14.22 4.86
N THR A 154 6.67 -13.64 5.86
CA THR A 154 6.15 -14.43 6.98
C THR A 154 4.76 -14.99 6.67
N GLU A 155 4.48 -16.14 7.27
CA GLU A 155 3.20 -16.84 7.12
C GLU A 155 1.98 -15.95 7.45
N PRO A 156 1.92 -15.25 8.61
CA PRO A 156 0.74 -14.45 8.93
C PRO A 156 0.48 -13.33 7.92
N TYR A 157 1.54 -12.68 7.41
CA TYR A 157 1.43 -11.70 6.33
C TYR A 157 0.77 -12.32 5.09
N LEU A 158 1.32 -13.43 4.59
CA LEU A 158 0.81 -14.11 3.38
C LEU A 158 -0.65 -14.53 3.50
N THR A 159 -1.04 -15.03 4.67
CA THR A 159 -2.41 -15.43 4.94
C THR A 159 -3.35 -14.23 4.99
N LEU A 160 -3.00 -13.14 5.69
CA LEU A 160 -3.84 -11.93 5.74
C LEU A 160 -4.09 -11.30 4.38
N ILE A 161 -3.10 -11.29 3.48
CA ILE A 161 -3.27 -10.75 2.12
C ILE A 161 -3.96 -11.74 1.16
N GLY A 162 -4.26 -12.96 1.60
CA GLY A 162 -4.97 -13.95 0.79
C GLY A 162 -4.10 -14.62 -0.27
N ARG A 163 -2.79 -14.73 -0.04
CA ARG A 163 -1.82 -15.44 -0.91
C ARG A 163 -2.01 -15.13 -2.41
N PRO A 164 -1.75 -13.90 -2.86
CA PRO A 164 -1.90 -13.48 -4.25
C PRO A 164 -1.19 -14.40 -5.25
N ALA A 165 -1.76 -14.52 -6.44
CA ALA A 165 -1.18 -15.28 -7.54
C ALA A 165 -0.27 -14.39 -8.40
N TRP A 166 0.68 -15.00 -9.11
CA TRP A 166 1.57 -14.29 -10.03
C TRP A 166 1.56 -14.96 -11.41
N GLY A 167 1.40 -14.15 -12.47
CA GLY A 167 1.41 -14.63 -13.85
C GLY A 167 0.28 -15.60 -14.19
N ALA A 168 -0.75 -15.68 -13.34
CA ALA A 168 -1.92 -16.51 -13.49
C ALA A 168 -3.13 -15.80 -12.86
N PRO A 169 -4.36 -16.08 -13.32
CA PRO A 169 -5.56 -15.60 -12.66
C PRO A 169 -5.60 -15.98 -11.19
N TYR A 170 -6.07 -15.07 -10.34
CA TYR A 170 -6.18 -15.35 -8.91
C TYR A 170 -7.40 -16.24 -8.65
N THR A 171 -7.16 -17.39 -8.05
CA THR A 171 -8.19 -18.35 -7.68
C THR A 171 -8.12 -18.59 -6.17
N PRO A 172 -8.94 -17.92 -5.35
CA PRO A 172 -8.99 -18.22 -3.93
C PRO A 172 -9.49 -19.66 -3.72
N PRO A 173 -9.07 -20.32 -2.62
CA PRO A 173 -9.60 -21.63 -2.26
C PRO A 173 -11.12 -21.57 -2.06
N GLU A 174 -11.83 -22.64 -2.44
CA GLU A 174 -13.29 -22.74 -2.26
C GLU A 174 -13.70 -22.59 -0.78
N ASN A 175 -12.89 -23.16 0.11
CA ASN A 175 -13.03 -23.03 1.57
C ASN A 175 -11.77 -22.35 2.14
N PRO A 176 -11.72 -21.01 2.16
CA PRO A 176 -10.56 -20.30 2.67
C PRO A 176 -10.35 -20.58 4.17
N PRO A 177 -9.11 -20.88 4.61
CA PRO A 177 -8.84 -21.06 6.02
C PRO A 177 -9.05 -19.73 6.78
N PRO A 178 -9.28 -19.77 8.09
CA PRO A 178 -9.40 -18.54 8.87
C PRO A 178 -8.14 -17.66 8.71
N GLY A 179 -8.33 -16.35 8.70
CA GLY A 179 -7.26 -15.38 8.45
C GLY A 179 -7.02 -15.07 6.97
N PHE A 180 -7.46 -15.94 6.06
CA PHE A 180 -7.20 -15.77 4.63
C PHE A 180 -7.89 -14.51 4.06
N GLY A 181 -7.10 -13.60 3.52
CA GLY A 181 -7.60 -12.43 2.79
C GLY A 181 -8.29 -11.37 3.67
N LEU A 182 -8.11 -11.41 5.00
CA LEU A 182 -8.73 -10.43 5.90
C LEU A 182 -8.26 -8.99 5.63
N ALA A 183 -7.11 -8.79 5.01
CA ALA A 183 -6.67 -7.46 4.62
C ALA A 183 -7.60 -6.82 3.56
N GLY A 184 -8.33 -7.61 2.77
CA GLY A 184 -9.22 -7.08 1.72
C GLY A 184 -8.46 -6.46 0.55
N VAL A 185 -7.27 -6.99 0.24
CA VAL A 185 -6.38 -6.48 -0.82
C VAL A 185 -7.13 -6.35 -2.16
N LEU A 186 -6.91 -5.23 -2.84
CA LEU A 186 -7.26 -5.11 -4.26
C LEU A 186 -6.27 -5.94 -5.07
N MET A 187 -6.69 -7.11 -5.54
CA MET A 187 -5.81 -8.01 -6.29
C MET A 187 -5.40 -7.38 -7.63
N VAL A 188 -4.10 -7.18 -7.81
CA VAL A 188 -3.49 -6.64 -9.03
C VAL A 188 -2.95 -7.81 -9.86
N GLU A 189 -3.12 -7.76 -11.18
CA GLU A 189 -2.72 -8.85 -12.10
C GLU A 189 -3.38 -10.22 -11.82
N ALA A 190 -4.52 -10.21 -11.12
CA ALA A 190 -5.35 -11.39 -10.84
C ALA A 190 -6.10 -11.96 -12.06
N PHE A 191 -5.77 -11.52 -13.26
CA PHE A 191 -6.49 -11.84 -14.49
C PHE A 191 -5.52 -12.35 -15.55
N GLY A 192 -6.04 -13.07 -16.54
CA GLY A 192 -5.25 -13.42 -17.73
C GLY A 192 -4.86 -12.16 -18.52
N GLN A 193 -3.74 -12.19 -19.25
CA GLN A 193 -3.26 -11.05 -20.02
C GLN A 193 -4.25 -10.52 -21.07
N THR A 194 -5.16 -11.38 -21.54
CA THR A 194 -6.19 -11.06 -22.53
C THR A 194 -7.60 -11.00 -21.93
N ASP A 195 -7.72 -11.06 -20.60
CA ASP A 195 -9.01 -11.05 -19.92
C ASP A 195 -9.58 -9.62 -19.90
N PRO A 196 -10.76 -9.36 -20.51
CA PRO A 196 -11.37 -8.03 -20.50
C PRO A 196 -11.65 -7.51 -19.08
N ALA A 197 -11.85 -8.40 -18.09
CA ALA A 197 -12.06 -8.00 -16.71
C ALA A 197 -10.84 -7.26 -16.11
N ALA A 198 -9.63 -7.51 -16.64
CA ALA A 198 -8.41 -6.81 -16.23
C ALA A 198 -8.41 -5.31 -16.54
N TYR A 199 -9.22 -4.88 -17.52
CA TYR A 199 -9.29 -3.49 -18.00
C TYR A 199 -10.45 -2.70 -17.39
N VAL A 200 -11.27 -3.35 -16.56
CA VAL A 200 -12.40 -2.70 -15.90
C VAL A 200 -11.90 -1.95 -14.67
N THR A 201 -12.23 -0.66 -14.58
CA THR A 201 -11.99 0.12 -13.36
C THR A 201 -12.75 -0.51 -12.20
N PRO A 202 -12.07 -0.90 -11.10
CA PRO A 202 -12.73 -1.43 -9.92
C PRO A 202 -13.78 -0.45 -9.39
N LYS A 203 -14.96 -0.97 -9.03
CA LYS A 203 -15.99 -0.14 -8.43
C LYS A 203 -15.50 0.38 -7.06
N PRO A 204 -15.82 1.63 -6.68
CA PRO A 204 -15.52 2.16 -5.35
C PRO A 204 -16.03 1.25 -4.23
N MET A 205 -15.38 1.29 -3.07
CA MET A 205 -15.82 0.58 -1.85
C MET A 205 -15.96 -0.95 -2.01
N THR A 206 -15.19 -1.58 -2.90
CA THR A 206 -15.22 -3.05 -3.11
C THR A 206 -14.02 -3.79 -2.53
N SER A 207 -12.96 -3.07 -2.14
CA SER A 207 -11.70 -3.62 -1.62
C SER A 207 -11.05 -2.60 -0.67
N LEU A 208 -9.83 -2.89 -0.23
CA LEU A 208 -9.03 -2.07 0.67
C LEU A 208 -9.72 -1.90 2.04
N SER A 209 -9.35 -0.88 2.81
CA SER A 209 -9.82 -0.67 4.20
C SER A 209 -11.33 -0.59 4.31
N TYR A 210 -12.01 -0.10 3.28
CA TYR A 210 -13.47 0.01 3.23
C TYR A 210 -14.20 -1.34 3.28
N ARG A 211 -13.58 -2.40 2.76
CA ARG A 211 -14.14 -3.77 2.74
C ARG A 211 -13.29 -4.80 3.47
N SER A 212 -12.26 -4.36 4.18
CA SER A 212 -11.31 -5.21 4.88
C SER A 212 -11.92 -5.81 6.15
N PRO A 213 -12.10 -7.14 6.24
CA PRO A 213 -12.51 -7.78 7.48
C PRO A 213 -11.56 -7.51 8.66
N LEU A 214 -10.27 -7.29 8.39
CA LEU A 214 -9.28 -6.92 9.41
C LEU A 214 -9.63 -5.56 10.02
N ILE A 215 -9.88 -4.55 9.19
CA ILE A 215 -10.24 -3.20 9.67
C ILE A 215 -11.58 -3.22 10.41
N GLU A 216 -12.56 -3.98 9.92
CA GLU A 216 -13.85 -4.12 10.59
C GLU A 216 -13.71 -4.75 11.98
N ARG A 217 -12.95 -5.84 12.09
CA ARG A 217 -12.69 -6.51 13.38
C ARG A 217 -11.89 -5.63 14.34
N ALA A 218 -10.92 -4.87 13.83
CA ALA A 218 -10.10 -3.96 14.63
C ALA A 218 -10.87 -2.74 15.16
N SER A 219 -11.88 -2.26 14.42
CA SER A 219 -12.57 -1.00 14.73
C SER A 219 -13.92 -1.16 15.43
N SER A 220 -14.64 -2.26 15.20
CA SER A 220 -16.05 -2.40 15.63
C SER A 220 -16.25 -2.81 17.08
N GLY A 221 -15.28 -3.49 17.71
CA GLY A 221 -15.49 -4.16 19.01
C GLY A 221 -16.23 -5.50 18.91
N ALA A 222 -16.73 -5.88 17.73
CA ALA A 222 -17.52 -7.10 17.54
C ALA A 222 -16.69 -8.39 17.69
N HIS A 223 -15.38 -8.30 17.49
CA HIS A 223 -14.47 -9.43 17.63
C HIS A 223 -13.98 -9.53 19.08
N HIS A 224 -14.74 -10.24 19.91
CA HIS A 224 -14.41 -10.50 21.32
C HIS A 224 -14.17 -9.24 22.18
N GLY A 225 -14.84 -8.13 21.84
CA GLY A 225 -14.70 -6.87 22.58
C GLY A 225 -13.43 -6.08 22.27
N VAL A 226 -12.58 -6.56 21.35
CA VAL A 226 -11.34 -5.87 20.95
C VAL A 226 -11.69 -4.66 20.10
N LYS A 227 -11.26 -3.47 20.56
CA LYS A 227 -11.30 -2.22 19.80
C LYS A 227 -9.93 -1.56 19.86
N VAL A 228 -9.29 -1.43 18.70
CA VAL A 228 -7.97 -0.85 18.53
C VAL A 228 -8.03 0.68 18.71
N ASP A 229 -6.97 1.28 19.26
CA ASP A 229 -6.87 2.74 19.38
C ASP A 229 -6.77 3.45 18.02
N ASP A 230 -7.06 4.75 17.97
CA ASP A 230 -7.16 5.51 16.72
C ASP A 230 -5.85 5.51 15.91
N GLU A 231 -4.68 5.63 16.54
CA GLU A 231 -3.40 5.63 15.82
C GLU A 231 -3.12 4.24 15.25
N SER A 232 -3.27 3.19 16.08
CA SER A 232 -3.06 1.80 15.68
C SER A 232 -4.02 1.39 14.55
N LEU A 233 -5.28 1.84 14.61
CA LEU A 233 -6.26 1.60 13.55
C LEU A 233 -5.88 2.31 12.26
N MET A 234 -5.45 3.58 12.34
CA MET A 234 -5.01 4.35 11.18
C MET A 234 -3.78 3.71 10.52
N ARG A 235 -2.85 3.13 11.30
CA ARG A 235 -1.71 2.37 10.76
C ARG A 235 -2.14 1.13 9.97
N LEU A 236 -3.13 0.38 10.48
CA LEU A 236 -3.69 -0.75 9.73
C LEU A 236 -4.38 -0.30 8.44
N ILE A 237 -5.17 0.78 8.50
CA ILE A 237 -5.84 1.36 7.33
C ILE A 237 -4.81 1.77 6.27
N HIS A 238 -3.76 2.50 6.67
CA HIS A 238 -2.69 2.90 5.76
C HIS A 238 -1.97 1.69 5.13
N TRP A 239 -1.73 0.63 5.90
CA TRP A 239 -1.13 -0.59 5.37
C TRP A 239 -2.02 -1.27 4.33
N VAL A 240 -3.31 -1.44 4.64
CA VAL A 240 -4.27 -2.03 3.70
C VAL A 240 -4.39 -1.18 2.43
N ASP A 241 -4.57 0.13 2.58
CA ASP A 241 -4.82 1.07 1.47
C ASP A 241 -3.56 1.31 0.63
N ALA A 242 -2.37 1.07 1.17
CA ALA A 242 -1.11 1.04 0.43
C ALA A 242 -0.87 -0.28 -0.33
N LEU A 243 -1.86 -1.17 -0.44
CA LEU A 243 -1.76 -2.51 -1.02
C LEU A 243 -0.84 -3.46 -0.25
N CYS A 244 -0.87 -3.36 1.08
CA CYS A 244 -0.24 -4.31 2.00
C CYS A 244 1.25 -4.54 1.72
N PRO A 245 2.10 -3.49 1.63
CA PRO A 245 3.53 -3.68 1.46
C PRO A 245 4.11 -4.46 2.64
N TYR A 246 5.09 -5.30 2.35
CA TYR A 246 5.84 -6.02 3.37
C TYR A 246 6.99 -5.17 3.90
N LEU A 247 7.79 -4.57 3.01
CA LEU A 247 8.94 -3.71 3.36
C LEU A 247 8.71 -2.25 3.00
N GLY A 248 9.13 -1.37 3.91
CA GLY A 248 9.33 0.06 3.63
C GLY A 248 10.78 0.34 3.21
N ASP A 249 11.13 1.62 3.04
CA ASP A 249 12.50 2.02 2.66
C ASP A 249 13.50 1.62 3.75
N GLU A 250 13.14 1.81 5.02
CA GLU A 250 13.95 1.48 6.17
C GLU A 250 14.34 0.00 6.19
N GLU A 251 13.38 -0.92 6.02
CA GLU A 251 13.67 -2.35 5.96
C GLU A 251 14.42 -2.74 4.69
N VAL A 252 14.15 -2.08 3.56
CA VAL A 252 14.92 -2.27 2.32
C VAL A 252 16.39 -1.91 2.53
N ARG A 253 16.68 -0.82 3.25
CA ARG A 253 18.03 -0.34 3.55
C ARG A 253 18.82 -1.26 4.50
N GLU A 254 18.15 -2.18 5.17
CA GLU A 254 18.80 -3.23 5.97
C GLU A 254 19.35 -4.37 5.11
N ILE A 255 18.82 -4.57 3.89
CA ILE A 255 19.24 -5.65 2.97
C ILE A 255 20.67 -5.40 2.47
N PRO A 256 21.62 -6.32 2.70
CA PRO A 256 22.99 -6.17 2.22
C PRO A 256 23.07 -5.92 0.71
N ASP A 257 24.11 -5.21 0.29
CA ASP A 257 24.38 -5.11 -1.15
C ASP A 257 24.58 -6.50 -1.75
N PRO A 258 24.03 -6.78 -2.95
CA PRO A 258 24.17 -8.08 -3.57
C PRO A 258 25.65 -8.45 -3.78
N ASP A 259 25.99 -9.69 -3.46
CA ASP A 259 27.28 -10.31 -3.77
C ASP A 259 27.04 -11.68 -4.40
N PHE A 260 27.50 -11.86 -5.64
CA PHE A 260 27.24 -13.07 -6.42
C PHE A 260 28.30 -13.27 -7.51
N GLN A 261 28.45 -14.53 -7.95
CA GLN A 261 29.38 -14.89 -9.01
C GLN A 261 29.11 -14.09 -10.29
N GLY A 262 30.15 -13.42 -10.81
CA GLY A 262 30.06 -12.57 -12.00
C GLY A 262 29.72 -11.11 -11.71
N ILE A 263 29.58 -10.71 -10.44
CA ILE A 263 29.35 -9.30 -10.07
C ILE A 263 30.47 -8.37 -10.57
N ASP A 264 31.70 -8.86 -10.66
CA ASP A 264 32.86 -8.11 -11.17
C ASP A 264 32.81 -7.84 -12.68
N TRP A 265 31.94 -8.54 -13.41
CA TRP A 265 31.72 -8.26 -14.83
C TRP A 265 30.73 -7.10 -15.06
N LEU A 266 30.04 -6.65 -14.01
CA LEU A 266 29.10 -5.55 -14.12
C LEU A 266 29.83 -4.21 -14.09
N PRO A 267 29.60 -3.30 -15.05
CA PRO A 267 30.23 -1.98 -15.06
C PRO A 267 29.77 -1.10 -13.90
N VAL A 268 28.58 -1.38 -13.34
CA VAL A 268 28.04 -0.75 -12.13
C VAL A 268 27.56 -1.86 -11.21
N ARG A 269 28.16 -1.97 -10.02
CA ARG A 269 27.72 -2.93 -9.02
C ARG A 269 26.35 -2.52 -8.47
N PRO A 270 25.37 -3.44 -8.41
CA PRO A 270 24.08 -3.14 -7.79
C PRO A 270 24.29 -2.85 -6.29
N ARG A 271 23.58 -1.85 -5.77
CA ARG A 271 23.61 -1.47 -4.36
C ARG A 271 22.19 -1.41 -3.83
N ILE A 272 22.00 -1.80 -2.58
CA ILE A 272 20.73 -1.69 -1.84
C ILE A 272 21.01 -0.89 -0.57
N LYS A 273 21.65 -1.50 0.43
CA LYS A 273 22.08 -0.84 1.67
C LYS A 273 22.89 0.43 1.40
N THR A 274 23.86 0.36 0.50
CA THR A 274 24.77 1.50 0.22
C THR A 274 24.35 2.33 -1.00
N ALA A 275 23.13 2.14 -1.52
CA ALA A 275 22.64 2.97 -2.61
C ALA A 275 22.60 4.46 -2.19
N PRO A 276 22.98 5.42 -3.03
CA PRO A 276 22.87 6.83 -2.67
C PRO A 276 21.39 7.25 -2.56
N VAL A 277 21.10 8.21 -1.68
CA VAL A 277 19.83 8.94 -1.71
C VAL A 277 19.96 10.05 -2.74
N VAL A 278 19.19 9.98 -3.82
CA VAL A 278 19.24 10.96 -4.90
C VAL A 278 18.09 11.96 -4.72
N PRO A 279 18.38 13.25 -4.43
CA PRO A 279 17.34 14.27 -4.38
C PRO A 279 16.74 14.50 -5.77
N ARG A 280 15.42 14.73 -5.83
CA ARG A 280 14.71 15.05 -7.07
C ARG A 280 13.77 16.25 -6.87
N PRO A 281 13.74 17.22 -7.81
CA PRO A 281 14.69 17.37 -8.92
C PRO A 281 16.14 17.56 -8.41
N GLY A 282 17.13 17.19 -9.24
CA GLY A 282 18.56 17.11 -8.86
C GLY A 282 19.13 18.40 -8.24
N PRO A 283 20.36 18.33 -7.70
CA PRO A 283 20.75 18.97 -6.44
C PRO A 283 20.24 20.42 -6.30
N LEU A 284 19.57 20.68 -5.18
CA LEU A 284 19.52 22.02 -4.63
C LEU A 284 20.90 22.23 -3.99
N ASP A 285 21.66 23.16 -4.54
CA ASP A 285 22.96 23.59 -4.00
C ASP A 285 22.90 23.88 -2.49
#